data_AF-A0A350J5S0-F1
#
_entry.id   AF-A0A350J5S0-F1
#
_cell.length_a   1.000
_cell.length_b   1.000
_cell.length_c   1.000
_cell.angle_alpha   90.00
_cell.angle_beta   90.00
_cell.angle_gamma   90.00
#
_symmetry.space_group_name_H-M   'P 1'
#
loop_
_entity.id
_entity.type
_entity.pdbx_description
1 polymer ?
#
loop_
_entity_poly.entity_id
_entity_poly.type
_entity_poly.pdbx_seq_one_letter_code
_entity_poly.pdbx_strand_id
1 'polypeptide(L)'
;MFKIGFDSDKYAALQSQKIRDRIENFGGKLYLEFGGKLFDDYHASRVLPGFEPDSKVKMLKQLKEDAEIVIVINADAIEKSKRRGDLGITYDQDVLRLIDAFTEIGLYVGSVCITQYTGQPLAEKFEKRLHQLGVKVFKHYPIEGYPSNIPLIVSDDGYGKNDYIETTHSLVVVTAPGPGSGKMATCLSQLY
;
A
#
# COMPACT_ATOMS: atom_id res chain seq x y z
N MET A 1 -30.24 -10.95 -17.23
CA MET A 1 -29.87 -10.82 -15.81
C MET A 1 -28.85 -11.91 -15.51
N PHE A 2 -27.61 -11.55 -15.18
CA PHE A 2 -26.59 -12.55 -14.84
C PHE A 2 -27.02 -13.26 -13.55
N LYS A 3 -26.86 -14.59 -13.50
CA LYS A 3 -27.05 -15.33 -12.24
C LYS A 3 -25.91 -14.98 -11.30
N ILE A 4 -26.25 -14.64 -10.05
CA ILE A 4 -25.26 -14.40 -9.00
C ILE A 4 -24.54 -15.72 -8.71
N GLY A 5 -23.21 -15.70 -8.76
CA GLY A 5 -22.31 -16.81 -8.47
C GLY A 5 -21.27 -16.49 -7.40
N PHE A 6 -21.26 -15.26 -6.88
CA PHE A 6 -20.36 -14.79 -5.83
C PHE A 6 -21.15 -14.06 -4.74
N ASP A 7 -20.83 -14.36 -3.48
CA ASP A 7 -21.46 -13.77 -2.31
C ASP A 7 -20.50 -12.77 -1.67
N SER A 8 -20.76 -11.48 -1.88
CA SER A 8 -19.91 -10.38 -1.40
C SER A 8 -19.94 -10.20 0.11
N ASP A 9 -21.07 -10.48 0.76
CA ASP A 9 -21.19 -10.37 2.21
C ASP A 9 -20.40 -11.47 2.91
N LYS A 10 -20.53 -12.71 2.40
CA LYS A 10 -19.72 -13.84 2.85
C LYS A 10 -18.24 -13.59 2.62
N TYR A 11 -17.86 -13.04 1.47
CA TYR A 11 -16.47 -12.67 1.18
C TYR A 11 -15.94 -11.67 2.19
N ALA A 12 -16.65 -10.56 2.43
CA ALA A 12 -16.19 -9.52 3.34
C ALA A 12 -15.99 -10.09 4.75
N ALA A 13 -16.98 -10.82 5.28
CA ALA A 13 -16.88 -11.44 6.60
C ALA A 13 -15.73 -12.46 6.70
N LEU A 14 -15.64 -13.39 5.74
CA LEU A 14 -14.63 -14.45 5.76
C LEU A 14 -13.22 -13.91 5.56
N GLN A 15 -13.03 -12.99 4.62
CA GLN A 15 -11.72 -12.43 4.31
C GLN A 15 -11.21 -11.55 5.45
N SER A 16 -12.08 -10.72 6.05
CA SER A 16 -11.71 -9.92 7.23
C SER A 16 -11.36 -10.81 8.41
N GLN A 17 -12.11 -11.89 8.67
CA GLN A 17 -11.76 -12.84 9.71
C GLN A 17 -10.41 -13.51 9.45
N LYS A 18 -10.15 -13.95 8.21
CA LYS A 18 -8.86 -14.58 7.86
C LYS A 18 -7.67 -13.65 8.02
N ILE A 19 -7.88 -12.34 7.84
CA ILE A 19 -6.84 -11.34 8.11
C ILE A 19 -6.60 -11.21 9.62
N ARG A 20 -7.66 -11.16 10.44
CA ARG A 20 -7.52 -11.16 11.92
C ARG A 20 -6.81 -12.40 12.42
N ASP A 21 -7.25 -13.60 11.98
CA ASP A 21 -6.58 -14.87 12.28
C ASP A 21 -5.09 -14.80 11.93
N ARG A 22 -4.74 -14.15 10.80
CA ARG A 22 -3.36 -14.05 10.34
C ARG A 22 -2.50 -13.14 11.21
N ILE A 23 -3.06 -12.03 11.69
CA ILE A 23 -2.40 -11.10 12.61
C ILE A 23 -2.06 -11.83 13.92
N GLU A 24 -3.02 -12.59 14.47
CA GLU A 24 -2.83 -13.36 15.70
C GLU A 24 -1.73 -14.42 15.54
N ASN A 25 -1.72 -15.13 14.41
CA ASN A 25 -0.70 -16.15 14.13
C ASN A 25 0.74 -15.62 14.05
N PHE A 26 0.92 -14.32 13.79
CA PHE A 26 2.23 -13.68 13.69
C PHE A 26 2.57 -12.77 14.88
N GLY A 27 1.89 -12.96 16.02
CA GLY A 27 2.23 -12.25 17.26
C GLY A 27 1.68 -10.83 17.35
N GLY A 28 0.64 -10.51 16.58
CA GLY A 28 -0.16 -9.29 16.76
C GLY A 28 0.11 -8.15 15.79
N LYS A 29 1.01 -8.32 14.80
CA LYS A 29 1.23 -7.31 13.74
C LYS A 29 1.40 -7.94 12.36
N LEU A 30 0.78 -7.35 11.34
CA LEU A 30 0.83 -7.80 9.95
C LEU A 30 1.03 -6.63 9.00
N TYR A 31 2.10 -6.68 8.20
CA TYR A 31 2.28 -5.84 7.02
C TYR A 31 1.73 -6.58 5.79
N LEU A 32 0.57 -6.13 5.30
CA LEU A 32 -0.16 -6.77 4.21
C LEU A 32 0.06 -5.99 2.90
N GLU A 33 0.77 -6.58 1.94
CA GLU A 33 0.81 -6.03 0.58
C GLU A 33 -0.58 -6.13 -0.05
N PHE A 34 -1.15 -4.99 -0.40
CA PHE A 34 -2.38 -4.93 -1.19
C PHE A 34 -2.06 -4.66 -2.66
N GLY A 35 -2.14 -5.71 -3.46
CA GLY A 35 -1.93 -5.65 -4.91
C GLY A 35 -3.22 -5.32 -5.68
N GLY A 36 -3.03 -4.69 -6.85
CA GLY A 36 -4.10 -4.47 -7.82
C GLY A 36 -5.02 -3.28 -7.50
N LYS A 37 -6.17 -3.23 -8.16
CA LYS A 37 -7.16 -2.16 -7.98
C LYS A 37 -7.96 -2.41 -6.70
N LEU A 38 -8.09 -1.36 -5.88
CA LEU A 38 -8.86 -1.38 -4.64
C LEU A 38 -10.30 -0.92 -4.85
N PHE A 39 -10.49 0.20 -5.54
CA PHE A 39 -11.79 0.85 -5.70
C PHE A 39 -12.54 0.42 -6.98
N ASP A 40 -11.80 0.07 -8.03
CA ASP A 40 -12.34 -0.05 -9.39
C ASP A 40 -12.03 -1.41 -10.03
N ASP A 41 -12.28 -2.51 -9.32
CA ASP A 41 -12.01 -3.86 -9.83
C ASP A 41 -13.13 -4.37 -10.76
N TYR A 42 -13.32 -3.64 -11.86
CA TYR A 42 -14.28 -3.99 -12.90
C TYR A 42 -13.93 -5.29 -13.62
N HIS A 43 -12.68 -5.76 -13.52
CA HIS A 43 -12.30 -7.06 -14.05
C HIS A 43 -12.92 -8.17 -13.18
N ALA A 44 -12.69 -8.13 -11.87
CA ALA A 44 -13.26 -9.11 -10.95
C ALA A 44 -14.80 -9.11 -11.00
N SER A 45 -15.45 -7.95 -11.08
CA SER A 45 -16.92 -7.89 -11.13
C SER A 45 -17.53 -8.54 -12.39
N ARG A 46 -16.83 -8.50 -13.53
CA ARG A 46 -17.25 -9.22 -14.75
C ARG A 46 -16.99 -10.72 -14.67
N VAL A 47 -15.91 -11.12 -14.01
CA VAL A 47 -15.48 -12.52 -13.93
C VAL A 47 -16.23 -13.28 -12.83
N LEU A 48 -16.58 -12.62 -11.73
CA LEU A 48 -17.25 -13.17 -10.56
C LEU A 48 -18.62 -12.50 -10.38
N PRO A 49 -19.69 -13.00 -11.01
CA PRO A 49 -21.02 -12.38 -10.92
C PRO A 49 -21.50 -12.28 -9.47
N GLY A 50 -21.55 -11.05 -8.93
CA GLY A 50 -21.86 -10.78 -7.52
C GLY A 50 -20.71 -10.16 -6.73
N PHE A 51 -19.48 -10.17 -7.25
CA PHE A 51 -18.36 -9.37 -6.75
C PHE A 51 -18.54 -7.92 -7.21
N GLU A 52 -18.71 -7.00 -6.28
CA GLU A 52 -18.82 -5.56 -6.59
C GLU A 52 -17.42 -4.95 -6.79
N PRO A 53 -17.26 -3.90 -7.64
CA PRO A 53 -15.96 -3.27 -7.91
C PRO A 53 -15.21 -2.81 -6.65
N ASP A 54 -15.93 -2.47 -5.59
CA ASP A 54 -15.45 -1.98 -4.30
C ASP A 54 -15.46 -3.05 -3.19
N SER A 55 -15.67 -4.34 -3.50
CA SER A 55 -15.77 -5.41 -2.49
C SER A 55 -14.55 -5.48 -1.56
N LYS A 56 -13.35 -5.20 -2.08
CA LYS A 56 -12.11 -5.13 -1.30
C LYS A 56 -12.13 -3.98 -0.29
N VAL A 57 -12.70 -2.84 -0.69
CA VAL A 57 -12.87 -1.68 0.18
C VAL A 57 -13.91 -1.98 1.26
N LYS A 58 -15.03 -2.61 0.91
CA LYS A 58 -16.04 -3.06 1.90
C LYS A 58 -15.43 -4.01 2.94
N MET A 59 -14.58 -4.93 2.50
CA MET A 59 -13.82 -5.83 3.38
C MET A 59 -12.85 -5.05 4.30
N LEU A 60 -12.06 -4.12 3.77
CA LEU A 60 -11.15 -3.29 4.57
C LEU A 60 -11.90 -2.41 5.58
N LYS A 61 -13.09 -1.91 5.24
CA LYS A 61 -13.95 -1.15 6.18
C LYS A 61 -14.32 -1.96 7.43
N GLN A 62 -14.45 -3.29 7.32
CA GLN A 62 -14.69 -4.14 8.50
C GLN A 62 -13.47 -4.23 9.44
N LEU A 63 -12.30 -3.80 8.97
CA LEU A 63 -11.03 -3.79 9.69
C LEU A 63 -10.57 -2.37 10.03
N LYS A 64 -11.42 -1.35 9.85
CA LYS A 64 -11.01 0.07 9.91
C LYS A 64 -10.40 0.50 11.24
N GLU A 65 -10.84 -0.08 12.36
CA GLU A 65 -10.31 0.22 13.69
C GLU A 65 -8.93 -0.40 13.93
N ASP A 66 -8.59 -1.44 13.15
CA ASP A 66 -7.34 -2.21 13.28
C ASP A 66 -6.35 -1.89 12.15
N ALA A 67 -6.74 -1.08 11.16
CA ALA A 67 -6.03 -0.90 9.90
C ALA A 67 -5.41 0.50 9.75
N GLU A 68 -4.13 0.51 9.42
CA GLU A 68 -3.37 1.70 9.05
C GLU A 68 -2.86 1.57 7.62
N ILE A 69 -3.14 2.56 6.78
CA ILE A 69 -2.71 2.56 5.38
C ILE A 69 -1.33 3.22 5.27
N VAL A 70 -0.40 2.52 4.62
CA VAL A 70 0.89 3.05 4.16
C VAL A 70 0.90 3.03 2.63
N ILE A 71 1.06 4.21 2.02
CA ILE A 71 1.13 4.32 0.55
C ILE A 71 2.59 4.43 0.14
N VAL A 72 3.06 3.50 -0.69
CA VAL A 72 4.43 3.50 -1.21
C VAL A 72 4.46 4.04 -2.63
N ILE A 73 5.47 4.84 -2.93
CA ILE A 73 5.73 5.39 -4.27
C ILE A 73 7.23 5.32 -4.56
N ASN A 74 7.60 4.93 -5.79
CA ASN A 74 8.99 4.88 -6.21
C ASN A 74 9.47 6.26 -6.65
N ALA A 75 10.63 6.71 -6.14
CA ALA A 75 11.19 8.02 -6.43
C ALA A 75 11.49 8.24 -7.93
N ASP A 76 11.98 7.23 -8.64
CA ASP A 76 12.20 7.31 -10.09
C ASP A 76 10.88 7.39 -10.87
N ALA A 77 9.79 6.82 -10.33
CA ALA A 77 8.47 6.96 -10.94
C ALA A 77 7.95 8.40 -10.83
N ILE A 78 8.27 9.10 -9.74
CA ILE A 78 8.00 10.53 -9.59
C ILE A 78 8.86 11.32 -10.59
N GLU A 79 10.17 11.04 -10.62
CA GLU A 79 11.12 11.77 -11.48
C GLU A 79 10.77 11.63 -12.97
N LYS A 80 10.32 10.44 -13.38
CA LYS A 80 9.89 10.17 -14.75
C LYS A 80 8.45 10.61 -15.05
N SER A 81 7.74 11.22 -14.08
CA SER A 81 6.32 11.56 -14.20
C SER A 81 5.48 10.37 -14.69
N LYS A 82 5.77 9.18 -14.15
CA LYS A 82 5.14 7.93 -14.58
C LYS A 82 3.63 8.05 -14.42
N ARG A 83 2.90 7.75 -15.49
CA ARG A 83 1.43 7.81 -15.51
C ARG A 83 0.79 6.47 -15.20
N ARG A 84 -0.33 6.52 -14.52
CA ARG A 84 -1.22 5.38 -14.31
C ARG A 84 -2.08 5.20 -15.56
N GLY A 85 -1.98 4.06 -16.22
CA GLY A 85 -2.56 3.86 -17.56
C GLY A 85 -4.08 3.93 -17.62
N ASP A 86 -4.78 3.64 -16.53
CA ASP A 86 -6.25 3.66 -16.45
C ASP A 86 -6.83 5.04 -16.12
N LEU A 87 -6.13 5.85 -15.33
CA LEU A 87 -6.60 7.18 -14.89
C LEU A 87 -5.94 8.34 -15.63
N GLY A 88 -4.81 8.12 -16.30
CA GLY A 88 -4.07 9.14 -17.05
C GLY A 88 -3.31 10.16 -16.19
N ILE A 89 -3.40 10.08 -14.86
CA ILE A 89 -2.68 10.94 -13.90
C ILE A 89 -1.31 10.37 -13.56
N THR A 90 -0.40 11.22 -13.05
CA THR A 90 0.92 10.79 -12.58
C THR A 90 0.83 10.04 -11.25
N TYR A 91 1.85 9.25 -10.91
CA TYR A 91 1.84 8.44 -9.68
C TYR A 91 1.77 9.30 -8.41
N ASP A 92 2.43 10.45 -8.38
CA ASP A 92 2.37 11.41 -7.27
C ASP A 92 0.95 12.00 -7.11
N GLN A 93 0.26 12.29 -8.23
CA GLN A 93 -1.15 12.68 -8.20
C GLN A 93 -2.05 11.55 -7.69
N ASP A 94 -1.77 10.30 -8.10
CA ASP A 94 -2.54 9.14 -7.64
C ASP A 94 -2.32 8.83 -6.15
N VAL A 95 -1.15 9.11 -5.59
CA VAL A 95 -0.93 9.03 -4.13
C VAL A 95 -1.87 9.98 -3.41
N LEU A 96 -1.95 11.25 -3.82
CA LEU A 96 -2.87 12.22 -3.21
C LEU A 96 -4.33 11.76 -3.34
N ARG A 97 -4.73 11.30 -4.53
CA ARG A 97 -6.07 10.74 -4.74
C ARG A 97 -6.36 9.54 -3.85
N LEU A 98 -5.38 8.67 -3.60
CA LEU A 98 -5.52 7.52 -2.69
C LEU A 98 -5.68 7.97 -1.23
N ILE A 99 -4.93 8.98 -0.78
CA ILE A 99 -5.08 9.56 0.55
C ILE A 99 -6.52 10.03 0.76
N ASP A 100 -7.03 10.84 -0.17
CA ASP A 100 -8.39 11.37 -0.12
C ASP A 100 -9.41 10.21 -0.14
N ALA A 101 -9.27 9.27 -1.09
CA ALA A 101 -10.21 8.16 -1.25
C ALA A 101 -10.28 7.24 -0.02
N PHE A 102 -9.18 7.02 0.71
CA PHE A 102 -9.19 6.23 1.95
C PHE A 102 -9.75 7.01 3.14
N THR A 103 -9.40 8.29 3.26
CA THR A 103 -9.89 9.12 4.37
C THR A 103 -11.39 9.40 4.27
N GLU A 104 -11.91 9.63 3.06
CA GLU A 104 -13.36 9.80 2.79
C GLU A 104 -14.20 8.60 3.24
N ILE A 105 -13.61 7.40 3.22
CA ILE A 105 -14.29 6.17 3.63
C ILE A 105 -13.98 5.75 5.08
N GLY A 106 -13.29 6.61 5.84
CA GLY A 106 -12.99 6.43 7.25
C GLY A 106 -11.83 5.48 7.56
N LEU A 107 -10.93 5.24 6.61
CA LEU A 107 -9.68 4.51 6.87
C LEU A 107 -8.57 5.49 7.24
N TYR A 108 -7.76 5.11 8.23
CA TYR A 108 -6.64 5.91 8.68
C TYR A 108 -5.44 5.76 7.73
N VAL A 109 -5.01 6.88 7.13
CA VAL A 109 -3.79 6.93 6.31
C VAL A 109 -2.66 7.46 7.18
N GLY A 110 -1.74 6.56 7.57
CA GLY A 110 -0.66 6.89 8.50
C GLY A 110 0.48 7.65 7.84
N SER A 111 0.92 7.17 6.67
CA SER A 111 2.13 7.72 6.04
C SER A 111 2.26 7.40 4.55
N VAL A 112 3.18 8.12 3.90
CA VAL A 112 3.70 7.82 2.57
C VAL A 112 5.17 7.41 2.67
N CYS A 113 5.56 6.36 1.97
CA CYS A 113 6.96 5.95 1.86
C CYS A 113 7.47 6.15 0.43
N ILE A 114 8.52 6.95 0.28
CA ILE A 114 9.24 7.15 -0.97
C ILE A 114 10.36 6.11 -1.06
N THR A 115 10.21 5.13 -1.95
CA THR A 115 11.16 4.03 -2.14
C THR A 115 12.17 4.33 -3.24
N GLN A 116 13.33 3.66 -3.20
CA GLN A 116 14.43 3.87 -4.14
C GLN A 116 14.94 5.33 -4.14
N TYR A 117 14.88 5.98 -2.98
CA TYR A 117 15.30 7.37 -2.84
C TYR A 117 16.83 7.51 -2.95
N THR A 118 17.28 8.42 -3.80
CA THR A 118 18.70 8.77 -3.99
C THR A 118 18.93 10.28 -4.09
N GLY A 119 17.92 11.10 -3.75
CA GLY A 119 17.97 12.57 -3.88
C GLY A 119 17.34 13.11 -5.16
N GLN A 120 16.33 12.42 -5.70
CA GLN A 120 15.62 12.86 -6.91
C GLN A 120 14.89 14.21 -6.67
N PRO A 121 15.13 15.27 -7.47
CA PRO A 121 14.59 16.60 -7.20
C PRO A 121 13.06 16.68 -7.19
N LEU A 122 12.36 15.91 -8.04
CA LEU A 122 10.90 15.89 -8.03
C LEU A 122 10.34 15.11 -6.83
N ALA A 123 11.06 14.08 -6.36
CA ALA A 123 10.69 13.37 -5.14
C ALA A 123 10.80 14.28 -3.90
N GLU A 124 11.85 15.09 -3.79
CA GLU A 124 12.00 16.08 -2.70
C GLU A 124 10.91 17.15 -2.72
N LYS A 125 10.50 17.62 -3.91
CA LYS A 125 9.37 18.55 -4.04
C LYS A 125 8.06 17.90 -3.61
N PHE A 126 7.85 16.65 -3.96
CA PHE A 126 6.67 15.90 -3.58
C PHE A 126 6.61 15.64 -2.07
N GLU A 127 7.73 15.27 -1.45
CA GLU A 127 7.87 15.16 0.00
C GLU A 127 7.48 16.46 0.72
N LYS A 128 8.03 17.61 0.27
CA LYS A 128 7.67 18.93 0.83
C LYS A 128 6.17 19.21 0.73
N ARG A 129 5.55 18.85 -0.38
CA ARG A 129 4.10 18.99 -0.57
C ARG A 129 3.32 18.09 0.40
N LEU A 130 3.72 16.85 0.60
CA LEU A 130 3.08 15.94 1.55
C LEU A 130 3.18 16.46 2.99
N HIS A 131 4.34 16.98 3.39
CA HIS A 131 4.50 17.62 4.71
C HIS A 131 3.60 18.84 4.90
N GLN A 132 3.42 19.67 3.86
CA GLN A 132 2.48 20.80 3.90
C GLN A 132 1.03 20.36 4.09
N LEU A 133 0.68 19.15 3.64
CA LEU A 133 -0.62 18.53 3.84
C LEU A 133 -0.73 17.78 5.18
N GLY A 134 0.31 17.84 6.03
CA GLY A 134 0.34 17.15 7.33
C GLY A 134 0.58 15.64 7.24
N VAL A 135 1.02 15.14 6.08
CA VAL A 135 1.29 13.70 5.87
C VAL A 135 2.71 13.37 6.32
N LYS A 136 2.87 12.30 7.11
CA LYS A 136 4.19 11.76 7.46
C LYS A 136 4.82 11.10 6.24
N VAL A 137 6.10 11.38 6.00
CA VAL A 137 6.86 10.84 4.88
C VAL A 137 8.11 10.14 5.38
N PHE A 138 8.37 8.95 4.85
CA PHE A 138 9.54 8.13 5.14
C PHE A 138 10.27 7.79 3.85
N LYS A 139 11.56 7.50 3.94
CA LYS A 139 12.41 7.16 2.79
C LYS A 139 12.99 5.77 2.93
N HIS A 140 12.88 5.01 1.84
CA HIS A 140 13.56 3.75 1.68
C HIS A 140 14.55 3.86 0.52
N TYR A 141 15.71 3.25 0.68
CA TYR A 141 16.86 3.42 -0.19
C TYR A 141 17.08 2.17 -1.06
N PRO A 142 17.79 2.29 -2.19
CA PRO A 142 18.24 1.14 -2.95
C PRO A 142 19.16 0.25 -2.10
N ILE A 143 18.92 -1.06 -2.13
CA ILE A 143 19.78 -2.06 -1.47
C ILE A 143 20.54 -2.80 -2.57
N GLU A 144 21.86 -2.76 -2.51
CA GLU A 144 22.72 -3.44 -3.48
C GLU A 144 22.51 -4.96 -3.45
N GLY A 145 22.48 -5.59 -4.62
CA GLY A 145 22.30 -7.03 -4.72
C GLY A 145 20.90 -7.53 -4.32
N TYR A 146 19.91 -6.66 -4.17
CA TYR A 146 18.53 -7.10 -3.98
C TYR A 146 17.97 -7.75 -5.26
N PRO A 147 17.30 -8.92 -5.20
CA PRO A 147 16.90 -9.66 -4.00
C PRO A 147 17.83 -10.82 -3.60
N SER A 148 19.02 -10.96 -4.19
CA SER A 148 19.84 -12.18 -4.06
C SER A 148 20.85 -12.17 -2.92
N ASN A 149 21.34 -11.00 -2.49
CA ASN A 149 22.37 -10.90 -1.44
C ASN A 149 21.75 -10.87 -0.02
N ILE A 150 21.18 -11.99 0.43
CA ILE A 150 20.44 -12.08 1.70
C ILE A 150 21.24 -11.54 2.91
N PRO A 151 22.53 -11.88 3.10
CA PRO A 151 23.30 -11.37 4.24
C PRO A 151 23.40 -9.84 4.27
N LEU A 152 23.51 -9.20 3.12
CA LEU A 152 23.52 -7.74 3.03
C LEU A 152 22.12 -7.17 3.23
N ILE A 153 21.09 -7.79 2.65
CA ILE A 153 19.71 -7.32 2.75
C ILE A 153 19.23 -7.28 4.21
N VAL A 154 19.47 -8.35 4.97
CA VAL A 154 19.05 -8.47 6.38
C VAL A 154 20.17 -7.98 7.31
N SER A 155 20.56 -6.72 7.14
CA SER A 155 21.60 -6.07 7.94
C SER A 155 21.34 -4.56 8.09
N ASP A 156 22.11 -3.92 8.96
CA ASP A 156 22.11 -2.47 9.14
C ASP A 156 22.45 -1.72 7.82
N ASP A 157 23.21 -2.36 6.93
CA ASP A 157 23.58 -1.82 5.64
C ASP A 157 22.55 -2.09 4.52
N GLY A 158 21.58 -2.97 4.78
CA GLY A 158 20.46 -3.30 3.90
C GLY A 158 19.17 -2.63 4.39
N TYR A 159 18.27 -3.40 5.00
CA TYR A 159 17.03 -2.88 5.56
C TYR A 159 17.25 -1.83 6.65
N GLY A 160 18.31 -1.91 7.45
CA GLY A 160 18.58 -0.93 8.51
C GLY A 160 18.92 0.48 8.02
N LYS A 161 19.16 0.66 6.72
CA LYS A 161 19.29 2.00 6.12
C LYS A 161 17.95 2.69 5.91
N ASN A 162 16.85 1.93 5.78
CA ASN A 162 15.54 2.50 5.53
C ASN A 162 14.99 3.18 6.78
N ASP A 163 14.27 4.28 6.60
CA ASP A 163 13.55 4.89 7.71
C ASP A 163 12.49 3.92 8.24
N TYR A 164 12.47 3.69 9.55
CA TYR A 164 11.41 2.89 10.16
C TYR A 164 10.08 3.65 10.14
N ILE A 165 9.08 3.08 9.46
CA ILE A 165 7.73 3.64 9.41
C ILE A 165 7.03 3.33 10.74
N GLU A 166 6.95 4.33 11.61
CA GLU A 166 6.26 4.23 12.90
C GLU A 166 4.75 4.06 12.68
N THR A 167 4.27 2.83 12.91
CA THR A 167 2.86 2.44 12.74
C THR A 167 2.26 2.00 14.08
N THR A 168 1.01 2.37 14.31
CA THR A 168 0.32 2.17 15.59
C THR A 168 -0.68 1.02 15.58
N HIS A 169 -1.18 0.66 14.40
CA HIS A 169 -2.18 -0.39 14.25
C HIS A 169 -1.56 -1.77 14.01
N SER A 170 -2.31 -2.82 14.35
CA SER A 170 -1.91 -4.21 14.16
C SER A 170 -1.92 -4.65 12.70
N LEU A 171 -2.81 -4.08 11.86
CA LEU A 171 -2.81 -4.31 10.43
C LEU A 171 -2.26 -3.08 9.72
N VAL A 172 -1.13 -3.25 9.02
CA VAL A 172 -0.57 -2.22 8.14
C VAL A 172 -0.81 -2.63 6.70
N VAL A 173 -1.71 -1.93 6.03
CA VAL A 173 -2.01 -2.17 4.61
C VAL A 173 -1.05 -1.36 3.75
N VAL A 174 -0.15 -2.06 3.05
CA VAL A 174 0.85 -1.44 2.17
C VAL A 174 0.31 -1.44 0.74
N THR A 175 0.01 -0.26 0.20
CA THR A 175 -0.55 -0.08 -1.14
C THR A 175 0.26 0.91 -1.97
N ALA A 176 -0.04 1.04 -3.27
CA ALA A 176 0.69 1.92 -4.18
C ALA A 176 -0.15 2.32 -5.40
N PRO A 177 0.22 3.39 -6.12
CA PRO A 177 -0.37 3.73 -7.42
C PRO A 177 -0.25 2.63 -8.49
N GLY A 178 0.75 1.76 -8.37
CA GLY A 178 0.97 0.70 -9.35
C GLY A 178 2.14 -0.24 -9.05
N PRO A 179 2.43 -1.16 -9.99
CA PRO A 179 3.53 -2.12 -9.86
C PRO A 179 4.90 -1.42 -9.89
N GLY A 180 5.89 -2.05 -9.26
CA GLY A 180 7.25 -1.53 -9.17
C GLY A 180 7.47 -0.45 -8.12
N SER A 181 6.46 -0.16 -7.27
CA SER A 181 6.55 0.89 -6.24
C SER A 181 7.25 0.45 -4.95
N GLY A 182 7.71 -0.80 -4.86
CA GLY A 182 8.43 -1.30 -3.67
C GLY A 182 7.57 -1.85 -2.52
N LYS A 183 6.30 -2.22 -2.76
CA LYS A 183 5.38 -2.72 -1.71
C LYS A 183 5.97 -3.86 -0.87
N MET A 184 6.33 -4.99 -1.51
CA MET A 184 6.91 -6.13 -0.82
C MET A 184 8.22 -5.80 -0.08
N ALA A 185 9.12 -5.04 -0.72
CA ALA A 185 10.38 -4.62 -0.08
C ALA A 185 10.13 -3.76 1.16
N THR A 186 9.11 -2.91 1.14
CA THR A 186 8.67 -2.11 2.31
C THR A 186 8.13 -3.01 3.41
N CYS A 187 7.26 -3.98 3.08
CA CYS A 187 6.74 -4.94 4.07
C CYS A 187 7.87 -5.69 4.78
N LEU A 188 8.85 -6.19 4.03
CA LEU A 188 9.98 -6.94 4.60
C LEU A 188 10.92 -6.04 5.40
N SER A 189 11.17 -4.82 4.93
CA SER A 189 11.98 -3.85 5.68
C SER A 189 11.35 -3.42 7.00
N GLN A 190 10.02 -3.42 7.09
CA GLN A 190 9.29 -3.09 8.32
C GLN A 190 9.15 -4.25 9.30
N LEU A 191 9.41 -5.47 8.83
CA LEU A 191 9.48 -6.68 9.64
C LEU A 191 10.86 -6.88 10.27
N TYR A 192 11.92 -6.43 9.56
CA TYR A 192 13.28 -6.34 10.08
C TYR A 192 13.35 -5.27 11.18
#